data_AF-A0A6C0L0X5-F1
#
_entry.id   AF-A0A6C0L0X5-F1
#
_cell.length_a   1.000
_cell.length_b   1.000
_cell.length_c   1.000
_cell.angle_alpha   90.00
_cell.angle_beta   90.00
_cell.angle_gamma   90.00
#
_symmetry.space_group_name_H-M   'P 1'
#
loop_
_entity.id
_entity.type
_entity.pdbx_description
1 polymer ?
#
loop_
_entity_poly.entity_id
_entity_poly.type
_entity_poly.pdbx_seq_one_letter_code
_entity_poly.pdbx_strand_id
1 'polypeptide(L)'
;MIGGKLLATGSSSCIFHPNFPCHSRETIKEDKITKIIYDKKSLQSLNKEKKINEIVQSIPGYQKWSIVYDELCKTPSRDKLYEYDKEGMYGCEDGMKRSEDVISINESYMLNGRFGGITLDNYFKEKMTDKRNIQSDFLSLMNMMKPLFLGLKSMGSHNLIHNDIKGGNIVKDKNTFKYIDFGLTDKISRVIHFKKRSISEFKTNRIYLPYSHEYIYSNIPAKDLYKEINFERRNLDRFMDLCSLFNRDYESIHELIIHKSTLKTNTFKDLIRGIDTYSLGVLIPLLFLSNYGYEDTVELLDKYAIIDDFFYLFEQMNEPLYEDRISSQEAYHLFSKLVRKYNPQKKRNKTKRKKRGRK
;
A
#
# COMPACT_ATOMS: atom_id res chain seq x y z
N MET A 1 20.56 9.52 22.70
CA MET A 1 19.22 9.76 22.12
C MET A 1 18.19 9.38 23.15
N ILE A 2 17.21 10.24 23.41
CA ILE A 2 16.12 9.97 24.38
C ILE A 2 14.83 9.53 23.66
N GLY A 3 14.77 9.64 22.32
CA GLY A 3 13.77 9.02 21.43
C GLY A 3 13.82 9.64 20.03
N GLY A 4 12.94 9.22 19.12
CA GLY A 4 12.65 10.00 17.91
C GLY A 4 13.58 9.86 16.71
N LYS A 5 14.21 8.71 16.46
CA LYS A 5 14.99 8.50 15.23
C LYS A 5 14.09 8.68 14.01
N LEU A 6 14.51 9.53 13.07
CA LEU A 6 13.84 9.67 11.78
C LEU A 6 13.86 8.34 11.01
N LEU A 7 12.68 7.80 10.70
CA LEU A 7 12.50 6.59 9.93
C LEU A 7 12.20 6.87 8.45
N ALA A 8 11.40 7.90 8.17
CA ALA A 8 10.99 8.22 6.81
C ALA A 8 10.56 9.68 6.68
N THR A 9 10.71 10.22 5.48
CA THR A 9 10.22 11.55 5.07
C THR A 9 9.24 11.39 3.92
N GLY A 10 8.07 12.01 4.05
CA GLY A 10 7.10 12.21 2.96
C GLY A 10 7.17 13.63 2.42
N SER A 11 6.29 13.96 1.46
CA SER A 11 6.24 15.29 0.86
C SER A 11 5.90 16.42 1.84
N SER A 12 5.14 16.11 2.88
CA SER A 12 4.69 17.07 3.90
C SER A 12 4.68 16.49 5.32
N SER A 13 5.39 15.38 5.54
CA SER A 13 5.43 14.73 6.85
C SER A 13 6.75 14.01 7.12
N CYS A 14 7.03 13.79 8.39
CA CYS A 14 8.18 12.99 8.84
C CYS A 14 7.73 11.98 9.89
N ILE A 15 8.35 10.81 9.85
CA ILE A 15 8.01 9.67 10.69
C ILE A 15 9.17 9.39 11.64
N PHE A 16 8.90 9.32 12.94
CA PHE A 16 9.89 9.16 14.00
C PHE A 16 9.56 7.98 14.91
N HIS A 17 10.60 7.23 15.31
CA HIS A 17 10.51 6.11 16.25
C HIS A 17 11.72 6.09 17.20
N PRO A 18 11.53 5.92 18.52
CA PRO A 18 10.26 5.88 19.23
C PRO A 18 9.51 7.22 19.17
N ASN A 19 8.25 7.27 19.61
CA ASN A 19 7.40 8.45 19.45
C ASN A 19 7.90 9.68 20.22
N PHE A 20 7.54 10.87 19.73
CA PHE A 20 7.54 12.09 20.52
C PHE A 20 6.27 12.17 21.40
N PRO A 21 6.41 12.60 22.67
CA PRO A 21 5.28 12.72 23.59
C PRO A 21 4.37 13.90 23.22
N CYS A 22 3.05 13.72 23.32
CA CYS A 22 2.08 14.79 23.05
C CYS A 22 2.10 15.86 24.13
N HIS A 23 2.42 15.47 25.36
CA HIS A 23 2.52 16.38 26.49
C HIS A 23 3.91 16.30 27.14
N SER A 24 4.42 17.42 27.64
CA SER A 24 5.79 17.52 28.19
C SER A 24 6.08 16.60 29.38
N ARG A 25 5.04 16.03 30.01
CA ARG A 25 5.13 15.08 31.13
C ARG A 25 4.99 13.62 30.70
N GLU A 26 4.68 13.35 29.45
CA GLU A 26 4.55 11.98 28.96
C GLU A 26 5.91 11.36 28.63
N THR A 27 6.01 10.06 28.84
CA THR A 27 7.20 9.29 28.52
C THR A 27 7.19 8.83 27.07
N ILE A 28 8.36 8.82 26.46
CA ILE A 28 8.62 8.20 25.15
C ILE A 28 8.37 6.69 25.25
N LYS A 29 7.67 6.12 24.27
CA LYS A 29 7.28 4.71 24.24
C LYS A 29 7.87 4.02 23.03
N GLU A 30 8.65 2.96 23.27
CA GLU A 30 9.31 2.15 22.22
C GLU A 30 8.33 1.45 21.28
N ASP A 31 7.10 1.21 21.71
CA ASP A 31 6.05 0.59 20.90
C ASP A 31 5.18 1.60 20.14
N LYS A 32 5.51 2.89 20.17
CA LYS A 32 4.80 3.96 19.45
C LYS A 32 5.68 4.69 18.44
N ILE A 33 5.03 5.25 17.43
CA ILE A 33 5.61 6.05 16.35
C ILE A 33 4.91 7.41 16.28
N THR A 34 5.62 8.43 15.80
CA THR A 34 5.07 9.77 15.55
C THR A 34 5.16 10.12 14.08
N LYS A 35 4.05 10.62 13.51
CA LYS A 35 4.01 11.29 12.20
C LYS A 35 3.79 12.78 12.44
N ILE A 36 4.79 13.62 12.18
CA ILE A 36 4.61 15.08 12.18
C ILE A 36 4.21 15.53 10.78
N ILE A 37 3.21 16.42 10.69
CA ILE A 37 2.65 16.94 9.44
C ILE A 37 2.83 18.46 9.39
N TYR A 38 3.48 18.96 8.33
CA TYR A 38 3.92 20.36 8.20
C TYR A 38 3.29 21.10 7.00
N ASP A 39 2.10 20.70 6.57
CA ASP A 39 1.35 21.35 5.49
C ASP A 39 0.68 22.66 5.98
N LYS A 40 0.59 23.71 5.14
CA LYS A 40 -0.26 24.89 5.38
C LYS A 40 -1.72 24.53 5.66
N LYS A 41 -2.19 23.39 5.13
CA LYS A 41 -3.51 22.79 5.41
C LYS A 41 -3.43 21.63 6.40
N SER A 42 -2.35 21.49 7.16
CA SER A 42 -2.08 20.39 8.09
C SER A 42 -3.29 20.03 8.94
N LEU A 43 -3.96 21.01 9.56
CA LEU A 43 -5.14 20.76 10.37
C LEU A 43 -6.31 20.14 9.58
N GLN A 44 -6.54 20.54 8.34
CA GLN A 44 -7.59 19.95 7.50
C GLN A 44 -7.23 18.52 7.09
N SER A 45 -6.00 18.31 6.62
CA SER A 45 -5.47 17.00 6.22
C SER A 45 -5.46 16.02 7.40
N LEU A 46 -5.05 16.48 8.56
CA LEU A 46 -5.02 15.75 9.83
C LEU A 46 -6.43 15.41 10.32
N ASN A 47 -7.37 16.37 10.30
CA ASN A 47 -8.76 16.10 10.64
C ASN A 47 -9.42 15.11 9.66
N LYS A 48 -9.03 15.13 8.39
CA LYS A 48 -9.46 14.13 7.41
C LYS A 48 -8.91 12.75 7.80
N GLU A 49 -7.60 12.63 8.04
CA GLU A 49 -6.95 11.37 8.41
C GLU A 49 -7.54 10.81 9.72
N LYS A 50 -7.79 11.65 10.73
CA LYS A 50 -8.49 11.26 11.97
C LYS A 50 -9.86 10.65 11.70
N LYS A 51 -10.72 11.34 10.93
CA LYS A 51 -12.07 10.85 10.59
C LYS A 51 -12.03 9.52 9.83
N ILE A 52 -11.04 9.35 8.95
CA ILE A 52 -10.85 8.10 8.22
C ILE A 52 -10.38 6.99 9.17
N ASN A 53 -9.46 7.26 10.09
CA ASN A 53 -9.05 6.30 11.11
C ASN A 53 -10.24 5.85 11.96
N GLU A 54 -11.12 6.76 12.38
CA GLU A 54 -12.36 6.44 13.09
C GLU A 54 -13.28 5.52 12.26
N ILE A 55 -13.43 5.79 10.95
CA ILE A 55 -14.19 4.92 10.04
C ILE A 55 -13.54 3.53 9.94
N VAL A 56 -12.22 3.45 9.78
CA VAL A 56 -11.50 2.17 9.73
C VAL A 56 -11.67 1.40 11.04
N GLN A 57 -11.57 2.08 12.19
CA GLN A 57 -11.77 1.49 13.51
C GLN A 57 -13.19 0.95 13.72
N SER A 58 -14.18 1.54 13.05
CA SER A 58 -15.56 1.06 13.10
C SER A 58 -15.80 -0.24 12.33
N ILE A 59 -14.88 -0.64 11.44
CA ILE A 59 -15.00 -1.89 10.67
C ILE A 59 -14.66 -3.09 11.58
N PRO A 60 -15.55 -4.09 11.73
CA PRO A 60 -15.30 -5.24 12.58
C PRO A 60 -14.01 -5.98 12.24
N GLY A 61 -13.13 -6.11 13.24
CA GLY A 61 -11.86 -6.82 13.10
C GLY A 61 -10.75 -6.04 12.38
N TYR A 62 -10.85 -4.70 12.25
CA TYR A 62 -9.85 -3.87 11.59
C TYR A 62 -8.42 -4.11 12.09
N GLN A 63 -8.23 -4.34 13.40
CA GLN A 63 -6.90 -4.56 13.99
C GLN A 63 -6.17 -5.77 13.40
N LYS A 64 -6.89 -6.69 12.73
CA LYS A 64 -6.28 -7.84 12.05
C LYS A 64 -5.49 -7.39 10.83
N TRP A 65 -5.91 -6.35 10.13
CA TRP A 65 -5.41 -5.96 8.82
C TRP A 65 -4.89 -4.53 8.71
N SER A 66 -5.11 -3.68 9.72
CA SER A 66 -4.60 -2.30 9.75
C SER A 66 -3.97 -1.90 11.07
N ILE A 67 -3.17 -0.83 11.00
CA ILE A 67 -2.74 -0.02 12.14
C ILE A 67 -3.10 1.43 11.81
N VAL A 68 -3.74 2.09 12.77
CA VAL A 68 -4.17 3.49 12.65
C VAL A 68 -3.57 4.29 13.79
N TYR A 69 -3.48 5.60 13.62
CA TYR A 69 -3.11 6.51 14.70
C TYR A 69 -4.24 6.59 15.72
N ASP A 70 -3.87 6.54 17.01
CA ASP A 70 -4.80 6.57 18.14
C ASP A 70 -4.84 7.93 18.84
N GLU A 71 -3.87 8.79 18.57
CA GLU A 71 -3.69 10.06 19.27
C GLU A 71 -3.28 11.17 18.30
N LEU A 72 -3.81 12.36 18.54
CA LEU A 72 -3.60 13.56 17.75
C LEU A 72 -3.34 14.72 18.69
N CYS A 73 -2.26 15.45 18.46
CA CYS A 73 -1.87 16.57 19.29
C CYS A 73 -1.09 17.62 18.51
N LYS A 74 -0.98 18.80 19.11
CA LYS A 74 -0.06 19.83 18.63
C LYS A 74 1.37 19.38 18.92
N THR A 75 2.29 19.65 18.00
CA THR A 75 3.69 19.33 18.26
C THR A 75 4.25 20.16 19.43
N PRO A 76 5.23 19.62 20.17
CA PRO A 76 6.09 20.43 21.03
C PRO A 76 6.77 21.58 20.25
N SER A 77 7.34 22.54 20.97
CA SER A 77 8.13 23.60 20.34
C SER A 77 9.30 23.01 19.54
N ARG A 78 9.75 23.74 18.52
CA ARG A 78 10.95 23.39 17.74
C ARG A 78 12.10 22.95 18.64
N ASP A 79 12.49 23.80 19.59
CA ASP A 79 13.63 23.54 20.47
C ASP A 79 13.47 22.22 21.23
N LYS A 80 12.25 21.91 21.68
CA LYS A 80 11.96 20.65 22.38
C LYS A 80 12.09 19.44 21.46
N LEU A 81 11.67 19.52 20.20
CA LEU A 81 11.85 18.44 19.22
C LEU A 81 13.33 18.20 18.92
N TYR A 82 14.12 19.27 18.82
CA TYR A 82 15.58 19.20 18.64
C TYR A 82 16.32 18.65 19.87
N GLU A 83 15.79 18.87 21.08
CA GLU A 83 16.28 18.20 22.29
C GLU A 83 16.06 16.67 22.25
N TYR A 84 14.96 16.21 21.63
CA TYR A 84 14.69 14.77 21.51
C TYR A 84 15.57 14.09 20.46
N ASP A 85 15.59 14.62 19.22
CA ASP A 85 16.46 14.13 18.14
C ASP A 85 16.88 15.26 17.17
N LYS A 86 18.02 15.87 17.46
CA LYS A 86 18.62 16.91 16.61
C LYS A 86 18.89 16.42 15.18
N GLU A 87 19.43 15.21 15.00
CA GLU A 87 19.80 14.69 13.69
C GLU A 87 18.57 14.33 12.86
N GLY A 88 17.61 13.64 13.47
CA GLY A 88 16.33 13.32 12.82
C GLY A 88 15.54 14.55 12.42
N MET A 89 15.54 15.60 13.25
CA MET A 89 14.89 16.86 12.91
C MET A 89 15.57 17.58 11.75
N TYR A 90 16.91 17.59 11.69
CA TYR A 90 17.61 18.12 10.51
C TYR A 90 17.33 17.30 9.26
N GLY A 91 17.36 15.96 9.35
CA GLY A 91 17.03 15.09 8.22
C GLY A 91 15.59 15.30 7.72
N CYS A 92 14.66 15.51 8.65
CA CYS A 92 13.28 15.86 8.32
C CYS A 92 13.21 17.19 7.58
N GLU A 93 13.77 18.28 8.14
CA GLU A 93 13.74 19.60 7.50
C GLU A 93 14.43 19.60 6.14
N ASP A 94 15.56 18.92 5.99
CA ASP A 94 16.28 18.85 4.72
C ASP A 94 15.50 18.09 3.64
N GLY A 95 14.83 16.99 4.02
CA GLY A 95 13.90 16.29 3.13
C GLY A 95 12.74 17.15 2.67
N MET A 96 12.35 18.16 3.47
CA MET A 96 11.22 19.05 3.21
C MET A 96 11.55 20.33 2.45
N LYS A 97 12.82 20.78 2.41
CA LYS A 97 13.28 21.97 1.65
C LYS A 97 12.97 21.92 0.15
N ARG A 98 12.49 20.79 -0.36
CA ARG A 98 12.03 20.60 -1.75
C ARG A 98 10.56 20.99 -1.97
N SER A 99 9.84 21.49 -0.96
CA SER A 99 8.44 21.90 -1.06
C SER A 99 8.24 23.36 -0.65
N GLU A 100 7.64 24.17 -1.52
CA GLU A 100 7.32 25.59 -1.28
C GLU A 100 6.18 25.82 -0.25
N ASP A 101 5.59 24.74 0.26
CA ASP A 101 4.37 24.76 1.09
C ASP A 101 4.56 24.37 2.56
N VAL A 102 5.81 24.32 3.04
CA VAL A 102 6.13 23.93 4.42
C VAL A 102 5.85 25.08 5.39
N ILE A 103 5.01 24.86 6.40
CA ILE A 103 4.82 25.80 7.53
C ILE A 103 5.94 25.66 8.56
N SER A 104 6.07 26.69 9.40
CA SER A 104 6.89 26.61 10.61
C SER A 104 6.46 25.41 11.47
N ILE A 105 7.43 24.64 11.95
CA ILE A 105 7.22 23.52 12.88
C ILE A 105 6.37 23.87 14.11
N ASN A 106 6.34 25.14 14.52
CA ASN A 106 5.54 25.61 15.65
C ASN A 106 4.01 25.61 15.36
N GLU A 107 3.62 25.47 14.09
CA GLU A 107 2.24 25.37 13.62
C GLU A 107 1.88 23.94 13.17
N SER A 108 2.81 23.00 13.33
CA SER A 108 2.61 21.62 12.92
C SER A 108 1.79 20.82 13.93
N TYR A 109 1.25 19.70 13.44
CA TYR A 109 0.51 18.73 14.24
C TYR A 109 1.17 17.37 14.11
N MET A 110 0.97 16.52 15.11
CA MET A 110 1.44 15.16 15.03
C MET A 110 0.37 14.13 15.36
N LEU A 111 0.55 12.97 14.76
CA LEU A 111 -0.23 11.77 15.00
C LEU A 111 0.67 10.74 15.68
N ASN A 112 0.20 10.21 16.80
CA ASN A 112 0.85 9.12 17.50
C ASN A 112 0.05 7.83 17.28
N GLY A 113 0.77 6.73 17.15
CA GLY A 113 0.17 5.42 16.87
C GLY A 113 1.13 4.31 17.25
N ARG A 114 0.64 3.07 17.18
CA ARG A 114 1.46 1.90 17.45
C ARG A 114 2.51 1.72 16.36
N PHE A 115 3.76 1.42 16.74
CA PHE A 115 4.81 1.05 15.82
C PHE A 115 4.53 -0.33 15.19
N GLY A 116 4.49 -0.37 13.87
CA GLY A 116 4.14 -1.56 13.10
C GLY A 116 5.30 -2.45 12.66
N GLY A 117 6.54 -2.08 13.00
CA GLY A 117 7.75 -2.78 12.53
C GLY A 117 8.27 -2.25 11.18
N ILE A 118 9.06 -3.06 10.49
CA ILE A 118 9.63 -2.72 9.17
C ILE A 118 8.57 -2.78 8.06
N THR A 119 8.79 -2.03 6.97
CA THR A 119 7.93 -2.04 5.79
C THR A 119 8.05 -3.35 5.01
N LEU A 120 7.06 -3.65 4.16
CA LEU A 120 7.12 -4.79 3.25
C LEU A 120 8.28 -4.67 2.27
N ASP A 121 8.57 -3.46 1.77
CA ASP A 121 9.72 -3.23 0.87
C ASP A 121 11.04 -3.68 1.53
N ASN A 122 11.26 -3.28 2.79
CA ASN A 122 12.45 -3.65 3.54
C ASN A 122 12.47 -5.15 3.87
N TYR A 123 11.33 -5.68 4.33
CA TYR A 123 11.21 -7.12 4.60
C TYR A 123 11.54 -7.96 3.36
N PHE A 124 10.98 -7.58 2.20
CA PHE A 124 11.19 -8.30 0.94
C PHE A 124 12.66 -8.27 0.54
N LYS A 125 13.28 -7.09 0.54
CA LYS A 125 14.72 -6.92 0.23
C LYS A 125 15.63 -7.71 1.17
N GLU A 126 15.25 -7.89 2.43
CA GLU A 126 16.06 -8.66 3.39
C GLU A 126 15.86 -10.17 3.26
N LYS A 127 14.62 -10.62 2.98
CA LYS A 127 14.25 -12.04 3.05
C LYS A 127 14.17 -12.75 1.71
N MET A 128 14.04 -12.02 0.62
CA MET A 128 13.96 -12.56 -0.74
C MET A 128 15.29 -12.35 -1.48
N THR A 129 16.41 -12.67 -0.85
CA THR A 129 17.75 -12.52 -1.48
C THR A 129 18.31 -13.85 -1.96
N ASP A 130 18.09 -14.93 -1.19
CA ASP A 130 18.62 -16.25 -1.49
C ASP A 130 17.63 -17.08 -2.31
N LYS A 131 17.90 -17.23 -3.61
CA LYS A 131 17.09 -18.05 -4.54
C LYS A 131 16.97 -19.53 -4.11
N ARG A 132 17.84 -20.04 -3.22
CA ARG A 132 17.78 -21.44 -2.76
C ARG A 132 16.57 -21.73 -1.87
N ASN A 133 16.13 -20.75 -1.08
CA ASN A 133 15.02 -20.90 -0.15
C ASN A 133 13.73 -20.21 -0.62
N ILE A 134 13.76 -19.65 -1.84
CA ILE A 134 12.73 -18.76 -2.39
C ILE A 134 11.31 -19.33 -2.28
N GLN A 135 11.13 -20.63 -2.52
CA GLN A 135 9.81 -21.26 -2.43
C GLN A 135 9.23 -21.18 -1.00
N SER A 136 10.06 -21.46 0.00
CA SER A 136 9.67 -21.44 1.41
C SER A 136 9.48 -20.01 1.93
N ASP A 137 10.36 -19.09 1.52
CA ASP A 137 10.27 -17.68 1.86
C ASP A 137 9.05 -17.03 1.21
N PHE A 138 8.75 -17.38 -0.04
CA PHE A 138 7.54 -16.96 -0.76
C PHE A 138 6.28 -17.46 -0.08
N LEU A 139 6.22 -18.75 0.28
CA LEU A 139 5.08 -19.28 1.04
C LEU A 139 4.92 -18.58 2.39
N SER A 140 6.02 -18.29 3.09
CA SER A 140 6.00 -17.52 4.34
C SER A 140 5.43 -16.12 4.12
N LEU A 141 5.89 -15.42 3.07
CA LEU A 141 5.38 -14.11 2.65
C LEU A 141 3.87 -14.15 2.39
N MET A 142 3.41 -15.08 1.55
CA MET A 142 1.97 -15.24 1.26
C MET A 142 1.16 -15.53 2.54
N ASN A 143 1.69 -16.34 3.47
CA ASN A 143 0.99 -16.56 4.74
C ASN A 143 0.86 -15.27 5.58
N MET A 144 1.89 -14.42 5.61
CA MET A 144 1.86 -13.14 6.32
C MET A 144 0.96 -12.10 5.66
N MET A 145 0.75 -12.18 4.33
CA MET A 145 -0.12 -11.28 3.58
C MET A 145 -1.62 -11.57 3.72
N LYS A 146 -2.03 -12.68 4.35
CA LYS A 146 -3.45 -13.02 4.58
C LYS A 146 -4.29 -11.85 5.10
N PRO A 147 -3.82 -11.04 6.07
CA PRO A 147 -4.63 -9.93 6.55
C PRO A 147 -4.76 -8.80 5.54
N LEU A 148 -3.82 -8.59 4.63
CA LEU A 148 -3.95 -7.59 3.57
C LEU A 148 -5.12 -7.90 2.63
N PHE A 149 -5.29 -9.16 2.25
CA PHE A 149 -6.45 -9.60 1.47
C PHE A 149 -7.76 -9.50 2.26
N LEU A 150 -7.73 -9.80 3.56
CA LEU A 150 -8.89 -9.58 4.42
C LEU A 150 -9.25 -8.09 4.48
N GLY A 151 -8.26 -7.21 4.65
CA GLY A 151 -8.45 -5.76 4.67
C GLY A 151 -8.97 -5.22 3.34
N LEU A 152 -8.42 -5.68 2.22
CA LEU A 152 -8.88 -5.32 0.87
C LEU A 152 -10.37 -5.64 0.68
N LYS A 153 -10.77 -6.87 1.03
CA LYS A 153 -12.19 -7.29 1.04
C LYS A 153 -13.03 -6.44 2.00
N SER A 154 -12.57 -6.25 3.23
CA SER A 154 -13.29 -5.50 4.27
C SER A 154 -13.49 -4.04 3.89
N MET A 155 -12.49 -3.35 3.36
CA MET A 155 -12.63 -1.97 2.87
C MET A 155 -13.59 -1.90 1.68
N GLY A 156 -13.45 -2.82 0.72
CA GLY A 156 -14.35 -2.92 -0.43
C GLY A 156 -15.82 -3.07 -0.04
N SER A 157 -16.14 -3.95 0.92
CA SER A 157 -17.53 -4.14 1.39
C SER A 157 -18.11 -2.94 2.12
N HIS A 158 -17.28 -2.00 2.58
CA HIS A 158 -17.67 -0.76 3.23
C HIS A 158 -17.55 0.47 2.31
N ASN A 159 -17.36 0.26 1.00
CA ASN A 159 -17.16 1.31 0.00
C ASN A 159 -16.02 2.26 0.35
N LEU A 160 -14.95 1.74 0.97
CA LEU A 160 -13.75 2.47 1.33
C LEU A 160 -12.60 2.05 0.41
N ILE A 161 -11.83 3.01 -0.07
CA ILE A 161 -10.67 2.78 -0.93
C ILE A 161 -9.46 3.40 -0.25
N HIS A 162 -8.44 2.59 0.06
CA HIS A 162 -7.18 3.00 0.65
C HIS A 162 -6.46 4.02 -0.23
N ASN A 163 -6.44 3.75 -1.55
CA ASN A 163 -5.92 4.62 -2.59
C ASN A 163 -4.41 4.90 -2.52
N ASP A 164 -3.65 4.11 -1.74
CA ASP A 164 -2.18 4.21 -1.66
C ASP A 164 -1.55 2.91 -1.18
N ILE A 165 -2.05 1.77 -1.68
CA ILE A 165 -1.46 0.46 -1.37
C ILE A 165 -0.13 0.33 -2.12
N LYS A 166 0.96 0.25 -1.35
CA LYS A 166 2.34 0.03 -1.80
C LYS A 166 3.15 -0.56 -0.66
N GLY A 167 4.32 -1.13 -0.93
CA GLY A 167 5.11 -1.83 0.09
C GLY A 167 5.57 -0.92 1.24
N GLY A 168 5.84 0.36 0.98
CA GLY A 168 6.12 1.37 2.01
C GLY A 168 4.95 1.67 2.97
N ASN A 169 3.71 1.40 2.55
CA ASN A 169 2.49 1.59 3.36
C ASN A 169 1.94 0.28 3.92
N ILE A 170 2.79 -0.76 3.98
CA ILE A 170 2.49 -2.05 4.56
C ILE A 170 3.62 -2.40 5.52
N VAL A 171 3.29 -2.76 6.76
CA VAL A 171 4.29 -3.05 7.80
C VAL A 171 4.12 -4.44 8.40
N LYS A 172 5.24 -5.05 8.79
CA LYS A 172 5.28 -6.37 9.43
C LYS A 172 5.03 -6.25 10.93
N ASP A 173 3.77 -6.33 11.31
CA ASP A 173 3.36 -6.41 12.70
C ASP A 173 3.40 -7.86 13.18
N LYS A 174 4.41 -8.19 13.98
CA LYS A 174 4.70 -9.55 14.46
C LYS A 174 4.90 -10.50 13.27
N ASN A 175 3.95 -11.42 13.03
CA ASN A 175 4.00 -12.45 11.99
C ASN A 175 2.97 -12.20 10.88
N THR A 176 2.55 -10.95 10.68
CA THR A 176 1.56 -10.58 9.67
C THR A 176 1.83 -9.20 9.09
N PHE A 177 1.42 -8.99 7.85
CA PHE A 177 1.42 -7.66 7.24
C PHE A 177 0.10 -6.93 7.48
N LYS A 178 0.18 -5.61 7.72
CA LYS A 178 -0.97 -4.74 7.93
C LYS A 178 -0.81 -3.43 7.15
N TYR A 179 -1.92 -2.88 6.69
CA TYR A 179 -1.97 -1.55 6.08
C TYR A 179 -1.76 -0.45 7.11
N ILE A 180 -1.09 0.61 6.68
CA ILE A 180 -0.91 1.87 7.39
C ILE A 180 -1.14 3.04 6.44
N ASP A 181 -1.13 4.26 6.98
CA ASP A 181 -1.19 5.51 6.23
C ASP A 181 -2.46 5.65 5.36
N PHE A 182 -3.58 5.89 6.04
CA PHE A 182 -4.88 6.10 5.41
C PHE A 182 -5.11 7.55 4.96
N GLY A 183 -4.05 8.37 4.84
CA GLY A 183 -4.16 9.79 4.49
C GLY A 183 -4.80 10.07 3.12
N LEU A 184 -4.67 9.14 2.17
CA LEU A 184 -5.30 9.22 0.84
C LEU A 184 -6.61 8.45 0.71
N THR A 185 -7.02 7.76 1.77
CA THR A 185 -8.21 6.92 1.79
C THR A 185 -9.48 7.78 1.75
N ASP A 186 -10.49 7.31 1.04
CA ASP A 186 -11.81 7.95 1.04
C ASP A 186 -12.94 6.97 0.66
N LYS A 187 -14.18 7.40 0.87
CA LYS A 187 -15.36 6.65 0.42
C LYS A 187 -15.54 6.80 -1.10
N ILE A 188 -15.96 5.74 -1.78
CA ILE A 188 -16.25 5.77 -3.23
C ILE A 188 -17.20 6.90 -3.64
N SER A 189 -18.12 7.30 -2.74
CA SER A 189 -19.04 8.42 -2.98
C SER A 189 -18.32 9.78 -3.14
N ARG A 190 -17.09 9.94 -2.62
CA ARG A 190 -16.26 11.15 -2.79
C ARG A 190 -15.50 11.14 -4.11
N VAL A 191 -16.23 10.98 -5.22
CA VAL A 191 -15.68 10.91 -6.58
C VAL A 191 -14.68 12.03 -6.90
N ILE A 192 -14.95 13.27 -6.45
CA ILE A 192 -14.08 14.43 -6.70
C ILE A 192 -12.66 14.22 -6.14
N HIS A 193 -12.52 13.54 -5.00
CA HIS A 193 -11.21 13.22 -4.40
C HIS A 193 -10.39 12.37 -5.37
N PHE A 194 -10.97 11.28 -5.88
CA PHE A 194 -10.30 10.38 -6.82
C PHE A 194 -10.01 11.03 -8.18
N LYS A 195 -10.88 11.90 -8.69
CA LYS A 195 -10.61 12.66 -9.93
C LYS A 195 -9.42 13.60 -9.77
N LYS A 196 -9.37 14.35 -8.67
CA LYS A 196 -8.24 15.26 -8.40
C LYS A 196 -6.93 14.48 -8.30
N ARG A 197 -6.97 13.31 -7.66
CA ARG A 197 -5.81 12.44 -7.52
C ARG A 197 -5.32 11.88 -8.86
N SER A 198 -6.21 11.37 -9.71
CA SER A 198 -5.81 10.86 -11.04
C SER A 198 -5.18 11.96 -11.91
N ILE A 199 -5.79 13.15 -11.95
CA ILE A 199 -5.25 14.31 -12.66
C ILE A 199 -3.88 14.73 -12.09
N SER A 200 -3.73 14.70 -10.77
CA SER A 200 -2.47 15.06 -10.12
C SER A 200 -1.34 14.10 -10.52
N GLU A 201 -1.60 12.79 -10.57
CA GLU A 201 -0.57 11.82 -10.99
C GLU A 201 -0.25 11.93 -12.48
N PHE A 202 -1.26 12.14 -13.34
CA PHE A 202 -1.05 12.34 -14.78
C PHE A 202 -0.10 13.52 -15.09
N LYS A 203 -0.20 14.60 -14.30
CA LYS A 203 0.64 15.80 -14.47
C LYS A 203 2.09 15.62 -14.03
N THR A 204 2.43 14.53 -13.35
CA THR A 204 3.82 14.25 -12.98
C THR A 204 4.62 13.75 -14.19
N ASN A 205 5.95 13.69 -14.09
CA ASN A 205 6.81 13.12 -15.12
C ASN A 205 7.10 11.61 -14.93
N ARG A 206 6.32 10.93 -14.08
CA ARG A 206 6.48 9.51 -13.76
C ARG A 206 5.17 8.77 -13.98
N ILE A 207 5.28 7.47 -14.20
CA ILE A 207 4.17 6.54 -14.00
C ILE A 207 4.18 6.12 -12.54
N TYR A 208 3.06 6.32 -11.85
CA TYR A 208 2.86 5.79 -10.51
C TYR A 208 2.28 4.38 -10.59
N LEU A 209 3.19 3.40 -10.67
CA LEU A 209 2.88 1.99 -10.91
C LEU A 209 1.82 1.35 -9.99
N PRO A 210 1.62 1.78 -8.73
CA PRO A 210 0.51 1.27 -7.92
C PRO A 210 -0.89 1.65 -8.44
N TYR A 211 -1.02 2.62 -9.35
CA TYR A 211 -2.29 2.98 -9.99
C TYR A 211 -2.37 2.41 -11.40
N SER A 212 -3.56 1.93 -11.77
CA SER A 212 -3.79 1.54 -13.17
C SER A 212 -3.71 2.78 -14.07
N HIS A 213 -3.16 2.60 -15.27
CA HIS A 213 -3.12 3.68 -16.27
C HIS A 213 -4.53 4.16 -16.61
N GLU A 214 -5.50 3.24 -16.67
CA GLU A 214 -6.90 3.58 -16.85
C GLU A 214 -7.41 4.56 -15.78
N TYR A 215 -7.05 4.36 -14.51
CA TYR A 215 -7.41 5.30 -13.45
C TYR A 215 -6.79 6.67 -13.68
N ILE A 216 -5.50 6.73 -13.98
CA ILE A 216 -4.78 7.98 -14.23
C ILE A 216 -5.40 8.73 -15.41
N TYR A 217 -5.77 8.04 -16.49
CA TYR A 217 -6.21 8.63 -17.76
C TYR A 217 -7.71 8.95 -17.82
N SER A 218 -8.53 8.28 -17.01
CA SER A 218 -10.00 8.35 -17.01
C SER A 218 -10.63 9.75 -16.99
N ASN A 219 -9.92 10.78 -16.50
CA ASN A 219 -10.44 12.15 -16.37
C ASN A 219 -9.62 13.18 -17.16
N ILE A 220 -8.76 12.72 -18.06
CA ILE A 220 -7.89 13.57 -18.86
C ILE A 220 -8.58 13.93 -20.18
N PRO A 221 -8.48 15.18 -20.66
CA PRO A 221 -9.00 15.53 -21.98
C PRO A 221 -8.34 14.71 -23.09
N ALA A 222 -9.12 14.28 -24.09
CA ALA A 222 -8.62 13.43 -25.18
C ALA A 222 -7.39 14.01 -25.89
N LYS A 223 -7.36 15.34 -26.12
CA LYS A 223 -6.21 16.04 -26.73
C LYS A 223 -4.91 15.86 -25.95
N ASP A 224 -4.98 15.68 -24.63
CA ASP A 224 -3.81 15.52 -23.78
C ASP A 224 -3.42 14.05 -23.68
N LEU A 225 -4.39 13.12 -23.75
CA LEU A 225 -4.13 11.69 -23.86
C LEU A 225 -3.42 11.31 -25.17
N TYR A 226 -3.77 11.90 -26.31
CA TYR A 226 -3.05 11.60 -27.57
C TYR A 226 -1.59 12.04 -27.57
N LYS A 227 -1.24 13.05 -26.76
CA LYS A 227 0.17 13.45 -26.58
C LYS A 227 0.95 12.43 -25.77
N GLU A 228 0.25 11.64 -24.95
CA GLU A 228 0.83 10.64 -24.06
C GLU A 228 1.49 9.49 -24.84
N ILE A 229 1.01 9.20 -26.04
CA ILE A 229 1.54 8.12 -26.90
C ILE A 229 3.05 8.30 -27.15
N ASN A 230 3.51 9.55 -27.29
CA ASN A 230 4.91 9.88 -27.57
C ASN A 230 5.65 10.44 -26.35
N PHE A 231 5.05 10.40 -25.16
CA PHE A 231 5.63 11.04 -23.97
C PHE A 231 6.40 10.02 -23.12
N GLU A 232 7.71 10.22 -23.00
CA GLU A 232 8.54 9.38 -22.14
C GLU A 232 8.34 9.72 -20.67
N ARG A 233 7.77 8.77 -19.92
CA ARG A 233 7.62 8.87 -18.46
C ARG A 233 8.69 8.06 -17.74
N ARG A 234 9.14 8.57 -16.59
CA ARG A 234 9.90 7.75 -15.64
C ARG A 234 9.07 6.53 -15.22
N ASN A 235 9.74 5.39 -15.06
CA ASN A 235 9.14 4.08 -14.77
C ASN A 235 8.34 3.45 -15.93
N LEU A 236 8.43 3.97 -17.16
CA LEU A 236 7.81 3.34 -18.32
C LEU A 236 8.34 1.92 -18.55
N ASP A 237 9.66 1.74 -18.59
CA ASP A 237 10.28 0.42 -18.76
C ASP A 237 9.80 -0.59 -17.72
N ARG A 238 9.66 -0.14 -16.46
CA ARG A 238 9.13 -0.98 -15.37
C ARG A 238 7.68 -1.40 -15.59
N PHE A 239 6.88 -0.55 -16.22
CA PHE A 239 5.51 -0.90 -16.60
C PHE A 239 5.50 -1.86 -17.78
N MET A 240 6.40 -1.67 -18.76
CA MET A 240 6.58 -2.60 -19.88
C MET A 240 6.99 -3.99 -19.39
N ASP A 241 7.97 -4.08 -18.49
CA ASP A 241 8.38 -5.34 -17.84
C ASP A 241 7.19 -6.03 -17.18
N LEU A 242 6.34 -5.26 -16.48
CA LEU A 242 5.14 -5.78 -15.83
C LEU A 242 4.11 -6.29 -16.84
N CYS A 243 3.92 -5.61 -17.98
CA CYS A 243 3.07 -6.07 -19.06
C CYS A 243 3.61 -7.37 -19.66
N SER A 244 4.90 -7.40 -20.02
CA SER A 244 5.55 -8.58 -20.59
C SER A 244 5.51 -9.78 -19.65
N LEU A 245 5.62 -9.56 -18.35
CA LEU A 245 5.56 -10.62 -17.34
C LEU A 245 4.23 -11.39 -17.36
N PHE A 246 3.16 -10.73 -17.79
CA PHE A 246 1.82 -11.32 -17.96
C PHE A 246 1.46 -11.53 -19.42
N ASN A 247 2.45 -11.62 -20.31
CA ASN A 247 2.25 -11.81 -21.76
C ASN A 247 1.33 -10.76 -22.40
N ARG A 248 1.36 -9.51 -21.89
CA ARG A 248 0.60 -8.39 -22.43
C ARG A 248 1.51 -7.51 -23.28
N ASP A 249 1.05 -7.18 -24.47
CA ASP A 249 1.72 -6.19 -25.31
C ASP A 249 1.43 -4.77 -24.80
N TYR A 250 2.48 -4.05 -24.40
CA TYR A 250 2.33 -2.71 -23.81
C TYR A 250 1.66 -1.73 -24.76
N GLU A 251 2.07 -1.70 -26.03
CA GLU A 251 1.56 -0.74 -27.01
C GLU A 251 0.05 -0.94 -27.22
N SER A 252 -0.37 -2.18 -27.46
CA SER A 252 -1.78 -2.56 -27.60
C SER A 252 -2.61 -2.19 -26.37
N ILE A 253 -2.11 -2.47 -25.16
CA ILE A 253 -2.80 -2.12 -23.92
C ILE A 253 -2.86 -0.61 -23.74
N HIS A 254 -1.79 0.12 -24.03
CA HIS A 254 -1.73 1.56 -23.87
C HIS A 254 -2.71 2.27 -24.80
N GLU A 255 -2.75 1.88 -26.08
CA GLU A 255 -3.70 2.37 -27.07
C GLU A 255 -5.15 2.08 -26.66
N LEU A 256 -5.43 0.84 -26.20
CA LEU A 256 -6.75 0.45 -25.72
C LEU A 256 -7.22 1.32 -24.55
N ILE A 257 -6.36 1.57 -23.57
CA ILE A 257 -6.68 2.40 -22.40
C ILE A 257 -6.94 3.85 -22.83
N ILE A 258 -6.11 4.42 -23.71
CA ILE A 258 -6.32 5.76 -24.24
C ILE A 258 -7.67 5.83 -24.94
N HIS A 259 -7.95 4.89 -25.85
CA HIS A 259 -9.21 4.84 -26.60
C HIS A 259 -10.43 4.78 -25.66
N LYS A 260 -10.47 3.82 -24.73
CA LYS A 260 -11.54 3.69 -23.73
C LYS A 260 -11.69 4.96 -22.88
N SER A 261 -10.59 5.56 -22.46
CA SER A 261 -10.59 6.79 -21.65
C SER A 261 -11.19 7.98 -22.42
N THR A 262 -10.94 8.07 -23.74
CA THR A 262 -11.53 9.14 -24.56
C THR A 262 -13.03 9.01 -24.76
N LEU A 263 -13.55 7.78 -24.85
CA LEU A 263 -14.98 7.51 -25.06
C LEU A 263 -15.82 7.78 -23.79
N LYS A 264 -15.19 7.81 -22.61
CA LYS A 264 -15.85 7.98 -21.30
C LYS A 264 -17.01 7.00 -21.07
N THR A 265 -16.93 5.80 -21.62
CA THR A 265 -17.98 4.76 -21.54
C THR A 265 -18.19 4.20 -20.14
N ASN A 266 -17.26 4.47 -19.23
CA ASN A 266 -17.13 3.75 -17.97
C ASN A 266 -17.79 4.54 -16.83
N THR A 267 -18.45 3.85 -15.91
CA THR A 267 -18.81 4.52 -14.65
C THR A 267 -17.54 4.66 -13.81
N PHE A 268 -17.06 5.89 -13.64
CA PHE A 268 -15.82 6.15 -12.91
C PHE A 268 -15.85 5.60 -11.47
N LYS A 269 -17.03 5.37 -10.88
CA LYS A 269 -17.18 4.69 -9.59
C LYS A 269 -16.79 3.21 -9.63
N ASP A 270 -17.09 2.50 -10.72
CA ASP A 270 -16.70 1.10 -10.88
C ASP A 270 -15.19 0.99 -11.06
N LEU A 271 -14.60 1.89 -11.84
CA LEU A 271 -13.15 2.00 -11.94
C LEU A 271 -12.51 2.23 -10.55
N ILE A 272 -13.05 3.16 -9.75
CA ILE A 272 -12.55 3.45 -8.39
C ILE A 272 -12.55 2.19 -7.51
N ARG A 273 -13.58 1.34 -7.62
CA ARG A 273 -13.69 0.10 -6.83
C ARG A 273 -12.54 -0.87 -7.08
N GLY A 274 -11.97 -0.85 -8.29
CA GLY A 274 -10.87 -1.73 -8.69
C GLY A 274 -9.47 -1.19 -8.39
N ILE A 275 -9.32 0.04 -7.88
CA ILE A 275 -7.99 0.67 -7.67
C ILE A 275 -7.15 -0.15 -6.70
N ASP A 276 -7.67 -0.40 -5.49
CA ASP A 276 -6.90 -1.10 -4.46
C ASP A 276 -6.61 -2.57 -4.81
N THR A 277 -7.51 -3.22 -5.55
CA THR A 277 -7.27 -4.56 -6.08
C THR A 277 -6.09 -4.55 -7.04
N TYR A 278 -6.06 -3.58 -7.97
CA TYR A 278 -4.93 -3.38 -8.86
C TYR A 278 -3.64 -3.11 -8.09
N SER A 279 -3.67 -2.16 -7.14
CA SER A 279 -2.50 -1.78 -6.35
C SER A 279 -1.91 -2.96 -5.58
N LEU A 280 -2.75 -3.81 -4.97
CA LEU A 280 -2.27 -5.03 -4.30
C LEU A 280 -1.79 -6.08 -5.32
N GLY A 281 -2.42 -6.16 -6.49
CA GLY A 281 -2.08 -7.10 -7.55
C GLY A 281 -0.72 -6.82 -8.19
N VAL A 282 -0.32 -5.56 -8.35
CA VAL A 282 1.01 -5.21 -8.90
C VAL A 282 2.12 -5.27 -7.86
N LEU A 283 1.79 -5.29 -6.56
CA LEU A 283 2.75 -5.13 -5.48
C LEU A 283 3.88 -6.18 -5.49
N ILE A 284 3.52 -7.47 -5.49
CA ILE A 284 4.51 -8.56 -5.46
C ILE A 284 5.25 -8.69 -6.80
N PRO A 285 4.58 -8.66 -7.97
CA PRO A 285 5.28 -8.61 -9.26
C PRO A 285 6.34 -7.52 -9.33
N LEU A 286 6.01 -6.28 -8.91
CA LEU A 286 6.97 -5.17 -8.92
C LEU A 286 8.13 -5.38 -7.95
N LEU A 287 7.91 -6.01 -6.79
CA LEU A 287 8.99 -6.37 -5.86
C LEU A 287 9.93 -7.41 -6.46
N PHE A 288 9.41 -8.41 -7.16
CA PHE A 288 10.20 -9.41 -7.88
C PHE A 288 11.03 -8.76 -8.99
N LEU A 289 10.40 -7.99 -9.88
CA LEU A 289 11.08 -7.27 -10.95
C LEU A 289 12.16 -6.32 -10.41
N SER A 290 11.90 -5.65 -9.27
CA SER A 290 12.88 -4.77 -8.63
C SER A 290 14.09 -5.48 -8.06
N ASN A 291 13.91 -6.71 -7.58
CA ASN A 291 14.91 -7.42 -6.80
C ASN A 291 15.71 -8.42 -7.63
N TYR A 292 15.10 -8.99 -8.67
CA TYR A 292 15.68 -10.01 -9.52
C TYR A 292 15.84 -9.56 -10.99
N GLY A 293 15.06 -8.58 -11.44
CA GLY A 293 14.95 -8.25 -12.86
C GLY A 293 13.97 -9.19 -13.58
N TYR A 294 13.72 -8.90 -14.86
CA TYR A 294 12.72 -9.59 -15.67
C TYR A 294 13.06 -11.08 -15.89
N GLU A 295 14.23 -11.37 -16.46
CA GLU A 295 14.63 -12.73 -16.86
C GLU A 295 14.62 -13.71 -15.67
N ASP A 296 15.23 -13.30 -14.56
CA ASP A 296 15.24 -14.09 -13.32
C ASP A 296 13.84 -14.29 -12.74
N THR A 297 12.95 -13.30 -12.88
CA THR A 297 11.57 -13.44 -12.41
C THR A 297 10.84 -14.49 -13.23
N VAL A 298 10.99 -14.48 -14.56
CA VAL A 298 10.40 -15.49 -15.45
C VAL A 298 10.95 -16.88 -15.12
N GLU A 299 12.26 -17.04 -14.93
CA GLU A 299 12.87 -18.33 -14.53
C GLU A 299 12.25 -18.86 -13.22
N LEU A 300 12.00 -17.98 -12.24
CA LEU A 300 11.39 -18.37 -10.97
C LEU A 300 9.92 -18.82 -11.14
N LEU A 301 9.17 -18.20 -12.06
CA LEU A 301 7.79 -18.61 -12.37
C LEU A 301 7.76 -19.99 -13.02
N ASP A 302 8.57 -20.20 -14.06
CA ASP A 302 8.66 -21.48 -14.76
C ASP A 302 9.09 -22.63 -13.83
N LYS A 303 9.99 -22.32 -12.89
CA LYS A 303 10.57 -23.32 -11.99
C LYS A 303 9.66 -23.68 -10.82
N TYR A 304 8.89 -22.73 -10.28
CA TYR A 304 8.16 -22.92 -9.03
C TYR A 304 6.67 -22.67 -9.18
N ALA A 305 5.89 -23.76 -9.32
CA ALA A 305 4.43 -23.72 -9.46
C ALA A 305 3.68 -22.93 -8.37
N ILE A 306 4.23 -22.82 -7.15
CA ILE A 306 3.63 -21.95 -6.13
C ILE A 306 3.75 -20.48 -6.50
N ILE A 307 4.90 -20.04 -7.01
CA ILE A 307 5.10 -18.64 -7.38
C ILE A 307 4.21 -18.33 -8.58
N ASP A 308 4.23 -19.19 -9.60
CA ASP A 308 3.39 -19.11 -10.78
C ASP A 308 1.89 -19.00 -10.46
N ASP A 309 1.34 -19.92 -9.64
CA ASP A 309 -0.07 -19.88 -9.24
C ASP A 309 -0.49 -18.56 -8.57
N PHE A 310 0.38 -17.98 -7.73
CA PHE A 310 0.10 -16.69 -7.10
C PHE A 310 0.26 -15.53 -8.09
N PHE A 311 1.19 -15.62 -9.04
CA PHE A 311 1.32 -14.64 -10.12
C PHE A 311 0.13 -14.64 -11.06
N TYR A 312 -0.46 -15.79 -11.35
CA TYR A 312 -1.73 -15.89 -12.07
C TYR A 312 -2.87 -15.17 -11.33
N LEU A 313 -2.93 -15.28 -10.00
CA LEU A 313 -3.88 -14.46 -9.22
C LEU A 313 -3.56 -12.96 -9.33
N PHE A 314 -2.28 -12.58 -9.25
CA PHE A 314 -1.87 -11.18 -9.35
C PHE A 314 -2.18 -10.59 -10.72
N GLU A 315 -2.00 -11.35 -11.80
CA GLU A 315 -2.41 -11.02 -13.18
C GLU A 315 -3.89 -10.62 -13.24
N GLN A 316 -4.77 -11.47 -12.72
CA GLN A 316 -6.22 -11.22 -12.66
C GLN A 316 -6.58 -9.97 -11.83
N MET A 317 -5.80 -9.70 -10.78
CA MET A 317 -5.98 -8.52 -9.93
C MET A 317 -5.48 -7.24 -10.61
N ASN A 318 -4.54 -7.34 -11.54
CA ASN A 318 -3.91 -6.20 -12.19
C ASN A 318 -4.31 -6.04 -13.67
N GLU A 319 -5.42 -6.65 -14.08
CA GLU A 319 -5.99 -6.45 -15.41
C GLU A 319 -6.06 -4.95 -15.77
N PRO A 320 -5.62 -4.55 -16.98
CA PRO A 320 -5.48 -3.13 -17.32
C PRO A 320 -6.81 -2.39 -17.29
N LEU A 321 -7.88 -3.03 -17.76
CA LEU A 321 -9.25 -2.52 -17.68
C LEU A 321 -9.94 -3.02 -16.41
N TYR A 322 -10.62 -2.13 -15.69
CA TYR A 322 -11.32 -2.51 -14.45
C TYR A 322 -12.47 -3.51 -14.68
N GLU A 323 -12.98 -3.60 -15.91
CA GLU A 323 -14.09 -4.48 -16.32
C GLU A 323 -13.69 -5.95 -16.25
N ASP A 324 -12.44 -6.24 -16.58
CA ASP A 324 -11.87 -7.60 -16.60
C ASP A 324 -11.18 -7.95 -15.27
N ARG A 325 -10.98 -6.95 -14.41
CA ARG A 325 -10.31 -7.10 -13.12
C ARG A 325 -11.21 -7.77 -12.11
N ILE A 326 -10.70 -8.80 -11.44
CA ILE A 326 -11.45 -9.46 -10.37
C ILE A 326 -11.74 -8.48 -9.21
N SER A 327 -12.83 -8.71 -8.51
CA SER A 327 -13.20 -7.91 -7.34
C SER A 327 -12.29 -8.19 -6.14
N SER A 328 -12.28 -7.29 -5.15
CA SER A 328 -11.59 -7.50 -3.87
C SER A 328 -12.07 -8.75 -3.12
N GLN A 329 -13.34 -9.10 -3.28
CA GLN A 329 -13.97 -10.28 -2.69
C GLN A 329 -13.49 -11.58 -3.38
N GLU A 330 -13.39 -11.59 -4.71
CA GLU A 330 -12.85 -12.72 -5.47
C GLU A 330 -11.36 -12.90 -5.20
N ALA A 331 -10.58 -11.81 -5.21
CA ALA A 331 -9.16 -11.83 -4.87
C ALA A 331 -8.91 -12.48 -3.50
N TYR A 332 -9.69 -12.11 -2.47
CA TYR A 332 -9.61 -12.74 -1.15
C TYR A 332 -9.88 -14.24 -1.18
N HIS A 333 -10.88 -14.68 -1.95
CA HIS A 333 -11.28 -16.09 -2.04
C HIS A 333 -10.22 -16.93 -2.76
N LEU A 334 -9.74 -16.46 -3.91
CA LEU A 334 -8.70 -17.12 -4.70
C LEU A 334 -7.40 -17.20 -3.90
N PHE A 335 -6.98 -16.09 -3.28
CA PHE A 335 -5.83 -16.08 -2.38
C PHE A 335 -5.96 -17.11 -1.25
N SER A 336 -7.13 -17.15 -0.59
CA SER A 336 -7.38 -18.10 0.48
C SER A 336 -7.40 -19.56 0.01
N LYS A 337 -7.76 -19.83 -1.25
CA LYS A 337 -7.61 -21.17 -1.86
C LYS A 337 -6.15 -21.51 -2.08
N LEU A 338 -5.36 -20.62 -2.68
CA LEU A 338 -3.93 -20.83 -2.94
C LEU A 338 -3.14 -21.06 -1.65
N VAL A 339 -3.37 -20.24 -0.62
CA VAL A 339 -2.69 -20.47 0.66
C VAL A 339 -3.08 -21.82 1.28
N ARG A 340 -4.33 -22.28 1.13
CA ARG A 340 -4.72 -23.63 1.60
C ARG A 340 -4.10 -24.74 0.77
N LYS A 341 -3.95 -24.55 -0.56
CA LYS A 341 -3.29 -25.49 -1.48
C LYS A 341 -1.85 -25.74 -1.04
N TYR A 342 -1.12 -24.68 -0.73
CA TYR A 342 0.31 -24.75 -0.39
C TYR A 342 0.64 -24.81 1.10
N ASN A 343 -0.34 -24.58 1.98
CA ASN A 343 -0.22 -24.77 3.42
C ASN A 343 -1.36 -25.65 3.95
N PRO A 344 -1.40 -26.94 3.57
CA PRO A 344 -2.42 -27.85 4.05
C PRO A 344 -2.26 -27.99 5.56
N GLN A 345 -3.23 -27.47 6.32
CA GLN A 345 -3.29 -27.72 7.76
C GLN A 345 -3.25 -29.24 7.96
N LYS A 346 -2.25 -29.76 8.70
CA LYS A 346 -2.18 -31.17 9.09
C LYS A 346 -3.56 -31.55 9.60
N LYS A 347 -4.28 -32.43 8.87
CA LYS A 347 -5.61 -32.90 9.28
C LYS A 347 -5.46 -33.33 10.73
N ARG A 348 -6.12 -32.63 11.66
CA ARG A 348 -6.20 -33.07 13.05
C ARG A 348 -6.73 -34.49 13.00
N ASN A 349 -5.88 -35.46 13.30
CA ASN A 349 -6.28 -36.85 13.42
C ASN A 349 -7.46 -36.85 14.39
N LYS A 350 -8.67 -37.08 13.85
CA LYS A 350 -9.85 -37.30 14.67
C LYS A 350 -9.55 -38.56 15.46
N THR A 351 -9.04 -38.40 16.68
CA THR A 351 -8.87 -39.49 17.63
C THR A 351 -10.25 -40.10 17.77
N LYS A 352 -10.44 -41.28 17.17
CA LYS A 352 -11.65 -42.09 17.37
C LYS A 352 -11.77 -42.30 18.86
N ARG A 353 -12.64 -41.54 19.51
CA ARG A 353 -12.99 -41.70 20.92
C ARG A 353 -13.61 -43.09 21.01
N LYS A 354 -12.81 -44.10 21.38
CA LYS A 354 -13.30 -45.45 21.68
C LYS A 354 -14.41 -45.29 22.69
N LYS A 355 -15.67 -45.53 22.27
CA LYS A 355 -16.78 -45.73 23.19
C LYS A 355 -16.38 -46.94 24.05
N ARG A 356 -15.93 -46.69 25.28
CA ARG A 356 -15.84 -47.73 26.30
C ARG A 356 -17.28 -48.16 26.56
N GLY A 357 -17.63 -49.37 26.10
CA GLY A 357 -18.85 -50.03 26.51
C GLY A 357 -18.84 -50.16 28.03
N ARG A 358 -19.87 -49.63 28.68
CA ARG A 358 -20.24 -50.04 30.03
C ARG A 358 -20.81 -51.45 29.89
N LYS A 359 -20.12 -52.42 30.49
CA LYS A 359 -20.75 -53.67 30.94
C LYS A 359 -21.22 -53.44 32.36
#